data_AF-A0A821ICI2-F1
#
_entry.id   AF-A0A821ICI2-F1
#
_cell.length_a   1.000
_cell.length_b   1.000
_cell.length_c   1.000
_cell.angle_alpha   90.00
_cell.angle_beta   90.00
_cell.angle_gamma   90.00
#
_symmetry.space_group_name_H-M   'P 1'
#
loop_
_entity.id
_entity.type
_entity.pdbx_description
1 polymer ?
#
loop_
_entity_poly.entity_id
_entity_poly.type
_entity_poly.pdbx_seq_one_letter_code
_entity_poly.pdbx_strand_id
1 'polypeptide(L)'
;MREESYELYKQERLTVVNRLKEKADLVSRLFNSVEGVQCNAVMGAMYAFPRIEIPKKAIEHAKSKNMAPDAFYCFQLLEKTGICVVPGSGFKQRPGTHHLRTTILPPVDQMKDMVEKFRTFHMSFLREWK
;
A
#
# COMPACT_ATOMS: atom_id res chain seq x y z
N MET A 1 29.97 7.95 32.99
CA MET A 1 28.68 8.56 33.38
C MET A 1 27.72 8.38 32.21
N ARG A 2 26.51 7.84 32.42
CA ARG A 2 25.44 7.89 31.41
C ARG A 2 24.81 9.28 31.49
N GLU A 3 24.50 9.88 30.33
CA GLU A 3 23.79 11.16 30.27
C GLU A 3 22.38 11.02 30.88
N GLU A 4 21.89 12.07 31.57
CA GLU A 4 20.60 12.06 32.27
C GLU A 4 19.41 11.75 31.34
N SER A 5 19.54 12.09 30.06
CA SER A 5 18.52 11.86 29.02
C SER A 5 18.51 10.44 28.44
N TYR A 6 19.51 9.61 28.75
CA TYR A 6 19.72 8.33 28.05
C TYR A 6 18.53 7.37 28.16
N GLU A 7 17.99 7.19 29.37
CA GLU A 7 16.89 6.24 29.59
C GLU A 7 15.59 6.71 28.94
N LEU A 8 15.29 8.01 29.02
CA LEU A 8 14.13 8.61 28.37
C LEU A 8 14.22 8.46 26.84
N TYR A 9 15.36 8.85 26.24
CA TYR A 9 15.60 8.69 24.81
C TYR A 9 15.42 7.23 24.35
N LYS A 10 16.00 6.28 25.10
CA LYS A 10 15.90 4.85 24.77
C LYS A 10 14.44 4.38 24.81
N GLN A 11 13.68 4.79 25.82
CA GLN A 11 12.27 4.45 25.97
C GLN A 11 11.42 5.02 24.83
N GLU A 12 11.57 6.30 24.52
CA GLU A 12 10.84 6.97 23.44
C GLU A 12 11.14 6.34 22.09
N ARG A 13 12.43 6.13 21.77
CA ARG A 13 12.87 5.48 20.54
C ARG A 13 12.28 4.07 20.40
N LEU A 14 12.36 3.25 21.44
CA LEU A 14 11.79 1.89 21.42
C LEU A 14 10.27 1.92 21.24
N THR A 15 9.59 2.85 21.90
CA THR A 15 8.14 3.03 21.76
C THR A 15 7.76 3.34 20.31
N VAL A 16 8.47 4.28 19.67
CA VAL A 16 8.21 4.64 18.26
C VAL A 16 8.50 3.48 17.33
N VAL A 17 9.64 2.81 17.47
CA VAL A 17 10.03 1.68 16.61
C VAL A 17 9.06 0.50 16.76
N ASN A 18 8.65 0.16 17.97
CA ASN A 18 7.69 -0.92 18.21
C ASN A 18 6.32 -0.60 17.59
N ARG A 19 5.85 0.64 17.72
CA ARG A 19 4.61 1.09 17.05
C ARG A 19 4.72 0.98 15.53
N LEU A 20 5.84 1.38 14.93
CA LEU A 20 6.05 1.24 13.49
C LEU A 20 6.05 -0.23 13.05
N LYS A 21 6.67 -1.12 13.84
CA LYS A 21 6.64 -2.56 13.60
C LYS A 21 5.21 -3.12 13.62
N GLU A 22 4.42 -2.78 14.62
CA GLU A 22 3.01 -3.19 14.70
C GLU A 22 2.20 -2.73 13.48
N LYS A 23 2.43 -1.49 13.02
CA LYS A 23 1.79 -0.95 11.82
C LYS A 23 2.23 -1.66 10.55
N ALA A 24 3.53 -1.94 10.40
CA ALA A 24 4.10 -2.69 9.29
C ALA A 24 3.50 -4.11 9.17
N ASP A 25 3.42 -4.82 10.30
CA ASP A 25 2.84 -6.16 10.37
C ASP A 25 1.32 -6.14 10.10
N LEU A 26 0.62 -5.10 10.56
CA LEU A 26 -0.81 -4.95 10.28
C LEU A 26 -1.08 -4.68 8.81
N VAL A 27 -0.40 -3.71 8.20
CA VAL A 27 -0.63 -3.29 6.82
C VAL A 27 -0.37 -4.44 5.84
N SER A 28 0.76 -5.14 5.98
CA SER A 28 1.09 -6.28 5.12
C SER A 28 0.06 -7.41 5.23
N ARG A 29 -0.39 -7.76 6.45
CA ARG A 29 -1.46 -8.75 6.66
C ARG A 29 -2.79 -8.33 6.06
N LEU A 30 -3.19 -7.07 6.24
CA LEU A 30 -4.45 -6.56 5.71
C LEU A 30 -4.46 -6.57 4.19
N PHE A 31 -3.39 -6.12 3.52
CA PHE A 31 -3.32 -6.22 2.05
C PHE A 31 -3.31 -7.66 1.55
N ASN A 32 -2.58 -8.57 2.20
CA ASN A 32 -2.57 -10.00 1.85
C ASN A 32 -3.92 -10.70 2.04
N SER A 33 -4.86 -10.09 2.78
CA SER A 33 -6.21 -10.62 2.95
C SER A 33 -7.18 -10.19 1.85
N VAL A 34 -6.73 -9.37 0.89
CA VAL A 34 -7.53 -8.92 -0.27
C VAL A 34 -7.20 -9.83 -1.46
N GLU A 35 -8.22 -10.42 -2.09
CA GLU A 35 -8.07 -11.24 -3.31
C GLU A 35 -7.33 -10.44 -4.38
N GLY A 36 -6.40 -11.07 -5.11
CA GLY A 36 -5.64 -10.40 -6.18
C GLY A 36 -4.56 -9.44 -5.69
N VAL A 37 -4.26 -9.42 -4.38
CA VAL A 37 -3.23 -8.55 -3.80
C VAL A 37 -2.21 -9.37 -3.01
N GLN A 38 -0.93 -9.07 -3.25
CA GLN A 38 0.20 -9.69 -2.54
C GLN A 38 1.11 -8.61 -1.98
N CYS A 39 1.39 -8.63 -0.69
CA CYS A 39 2.25 -7.68 -0.01
C CYS A 39 3.34 -8.41 0.77
N ASN A 40 4.60 -8.10 0.44
CA ASN A 40 5.72 -8.57 1.25
C ASN A 40 5.69 -7.95 2.66
N ALA A 41 6.30 -8.64 3.61
CA ALA A 41 6.50 -8.11 4.96
C ALA A 41 7.35 -6.82 4.90
N VAL A 42 6.91 -5.78 5.60
CA VAL A 42 7.61 -4.51 5.69
C VAL A 42 8.65 -4.60 6.81
N MET A 43 9.87 -5.02 6.47
CA MET A 43 10.95 -5.23 7.45
C MET A 43 11.58 -3.93 7.97
N GLY A 44 11.33 -2.79 7.32
CA GLY A 44 11.89 -1.50 7.67
C GLY A 44 11.38 -0.37 6.77
N ALA A 45 11.95 0.83 6.95
CA ALA A 45 11.44 2.07 6.35
C ALA A 45 9.97 2.34 6.73
N MET A 46 9.25 3.08 5.89
CA MET A 46 7.87 3.53 6.17
C MET A 46 6.87 3.15 5.06
N TYR A 47 7.24 2.25 4.15
CA TYR A 47 6.45 1.97 2.94
C TYR A 47 6.16 0.49 2.75
N ALA A 48 4.94 0.21 2.30
CA ALA A 48 4.55 -1.07 1.72
C ALA A 48 4.48 -0.95 0.20
N PHE A 49 4.77 -2.05 -0.50
CA PHE A 49 4.76 -2.11 -1.96
C PHE A 49 3.96 -3.32 -2.47
N PRO A 50 2.64 -3.37 -2.21
CA PRO A 50 1.80 -4.47 -2.64
C PRO A 50 1.77 -4.58 -4.17
N ARG A 51 1.89 -5.82 -4.65
CA ARG A 51 1.55 -6.22 -6.00
C ARG A 51 0.04 -6.38 -6.11
N ILE A 52 -0.53 -5.87 -7.18
CA ILE A 52 -1.96 -5.97 -7.49
C ILE A 52 -2.14 -6.70 -8.82
N GLU A 53 -3.16 -7.54 -8.88
CA GLU A 53 -3.64 -8.11 -10.13
C GLU A 53 -4.52 -7.08 -10.85
N ILE A 54 -4.21 -6.86 -12.13
CA ILE A 54 -4.96 -5.98 -13.01
C ILE A 54 -5.46 -6.84 -14.18
N PRO A 55 -6.78 -6.94 -14.39
CA PRO A 55 -7.33 -7.72 -15.50
C PRO A 55 -6.83 -7.24 -16.86
N LYS A 56 -6.75 -8.16 -17.83
CA LYS A 56 -6.24 -7.88 -19.18
C LYS A 56 -6.99 -6.73 -19.86
N LYS A 57 -8.32 -6.66 -19.72
CA LYS A 57 -9.15 -5.58 -20.27
C LYS A 57 -8.76 -4.22 -19.71
N ALA A 58 -8.50 -4.12 -18.40
CA ALA A 58 -8.03 -2.88 -17.79
C ALA A 58 -6.63 -2.49 -18.27
N ILE A 59 -5.73 -3.48 -18.46
CA ILE A 59 -4.40 -3.25 -19.01
C ILE A 59 -4.49 -2.68 -20.44
N GLU A 60 -5.31 -3.28 -21.29
CA GLU A 60 -5.53 -2.83 -22.67
C GLU A 60 -6.18 -1.44 -22.71
N HIS A 61 -7.15 -1.18 -21.83
CA HIS A 61 -7.77 0.13 -21.72
C HIS A 61 -6.75 1.20 -21.31
N ALA A 62 -5.96 0.96 -20.26
CA ALA A 62 -4.91 1.88 -19.83
C ALA A 62 -3.92 2.18 -20.97
N LYS A 63 -3.50 1.16 -21.72
CA LYS A 63 -2.64 1.33 -22.90
C LYS A 63 -3.28 2.18 -23.99
N SER A 64 -4.57 2.01 -24.27
CA SER A 64 -5.27 2.84 -25.25
C SER A 64 -5.35 4.32 -24.85
N LYS A 65 -5.22 4.61 -23.55
CA LYS A 65 -5.11 5.96 -22.98
C LYS A 65 -3.66 6.44 -22.80
N ASN A 66 -2.68 5.71 -23.35
CA ASN A 66 -1.25 5.96 -23.18
C ASN A 66 -0.83 6.06 -21.69
N MET A 67 -1.44 5.24 -20.84
CA MET A 67 -1.24 5.23 -19.40
C MET A 67 -0.73 3.85 -18.93
N ALA A 68 0.17 3.86 -17.94
CA ALA A 68 0.60 2.61 -17.30
C ALA A 68 -0.58 1.96 -16.56
N PRO A 69 -0.72 0.61 -16.57
CA PRO A 69 -1.88 -0.04 -15.94
C PRO A 69 -2.05 0.24 -14.44
N ASP A 70 -0.95 0.32 -13.71
CA ASP A 70 -0.96 0.67 -12.29
C ASP A 70 -1.29 2.14 -12.03
N ALA A 71 -0.86 3.06 -12.92
CA ALA A 71 -1.28 4.45 -12.87
C ALA A 71 -2.79 4.57 -13.08
N PHE A 72 -3.34 3.87 -14.08
CA PHE A 72 -4.79 3.81 -14.30
C PHE A 72 -5.53 3.29 -13.06
N TYR A 73 -5.06 2.19 -12.47
CA TYR A 73 -5.63 1.67 -11.22
C TYR A 73 -5.56 2.67 -10.07
N CYS A 74 -4.43 3.37 -9.89
CA CYS A 74 -4.25 4.34 -8.82
C CYS A 74 -5.13 5.58 -9.00
N PHE A 75 -5.34 6.06 -10.23
CA PHE A 75 -6.28 7.14 -10.52
C PHE A 75 -7.72 6.72 -10.22
N GLN A 76 -8.14 5.54 -10.67
CA GLN A 76 -9.46 5.01 -10.36
C GLN A 76 -9.68 4.85 -8.84
N LEU A 77 -8.65 4.42 -8.10
CA LEU A 77 -8.70 4.33 -6.64
C LEU A 77 -8.92 5.71 -6.01
N LEU A 78 -8.14 6.70 -6.46
CA LEU A 78 -8.24 8.07 -5.99
C LEU A 78 -9.63 8.66 -6.25
N GLU A 79 -10.14 8.55 -7.47
CA GLU A 79 -11.44 9.11 -7.86
C GLU A 79 -12.61 8.47 -7.10
N LYS A 80 -12.57 7.15 -6.86
CA LYS A 80 -13.68 6.44 -6.21
C LYS A 80 -13.63 6.46 -4.67
N THR A 81 -12.46 6.67 -4.06
CA THR A 81 -12.29 6.52 -2.60
C THR A 81 -11.61 7.70 -1.90
N GLY A 82 -10.97 8.60 -2.65
CA GLY A 82 -10.10 9.65 -2.12
C GLY A 82 -8.71 9.15 -1.67
N ILE A 83 -8.41 7.86 -1.82
CA ILE A 83 -7.11 7.30 -1.42
C ILE A 83 -6.06 7.60 -2.50
N CYS A 84 -5.09 8.46 -2.15
CA CYS A 84 -3.96 8.79 -3.00
C CYS A 84 -2.75 7.89 -2.69
N VAL A 85 -2.33 7.11 -3.69
CA VAL A 85 -1.15 6.23 -3.63
C VAL A 85 -0.27 6.46 -4.86
N VAL A 86 0.97 6.01 -4.81
CA VAL A 86 1.91 6.21 -5.94
C VAL A 86 1.99 4.93 -6.78
N PRO A 87 1.80 4.99 -8.11
CA PRO A 87 1.86 3.81 -8.96
C PRO A 87 3.27 3.22 -9.05
N GLY A 88 3.36 1.90 -9.18
CA GLY A 88 4.60 1.13 -9.24
C GLY A 88 5.49 1.48 -10.45
N SER A 89 4.89 1.94 -11.54
CA SER A 89 5.56 2.38 -12.77
C SER A 89 6.54 3.53 -12.53
N GLY A 90 6.37 4.32 -11.47
CA GLY A 90 7.33 5.35 -11.07
C GLY A 90 8.61 4.81 -10.40
N PHE A 91 8.65 3.55 -9.99
CA PHE A 91 9.74 2.97 -9.18
C PHE A 91 10.60 1.94 -9.90
N LYS A 92 10.32 1.68 -11.19
CA LYS A 92 10.75 0.47 -11.91
C LYS A 92 10.16 -0.80 -11.25
N GLN A 93 9.66 -1.70 -12.06
CA GLN A 93 9.08 -2.97 -11.57
C GLN A 93 9.28 -4.05 -12.62
N ARG A 94 9.16 -5.32 -12.22
CA ARG A 94 9.28 -6.44 -13.15
C ARG A 94 8.23 -6.31 -14.27
N PRO A 95 8.60 -6.49 -15.55
CA PRO A 95 7.63 -6.49 -16.64
C PRO A 95 6.49 -7.48 -16.40
N GLY A 96 5.26 -7.05 -16.69
CA GLY A 96 4.04 -7.85 -16.45
C GLY A 96 3.57 -7.90 -14.99
N THR A 97 4.19 -7.13 -14.09
CA THR A 97 3.72 -6.94 -12.72
C THR A 97 3.30 -5.50 -12.48
N HIS A 98 2.38 -5.30 -11.54
CA HIS A 98 1.79 -4.01 -11.22
C HIS A 98 1.77 -3.84 -9.72
N HIS A 99 2.18 -2.67 -9.25
CA HIS A 99 2.30 -2.37 -7.82
C HIS A 99 1.78 -0.98 -7.52
N LEU A 100 1.60 -0.71 -6.24
CA LEU A 100 1.43 0.63 -5.70
C LEU A 100 2.28 0.79 -4.45
N ARG A 101 2.72 2.01 -4.15
CA ARG A 101 3.38 2.35 -2.89
C ARG A 101 2.39 3.04 -1.96
N THR A 102 2.31 2.53 -0.73
CA THR A 102 1.54 3.13 0.37
C THR A 102 2.40 3.23 1.64
N THR A 103 1.93 4.00 2.62
CA THR A 103 2.66 4.33 3.84
C THR A 103 2.09 3.62 5.07
N ILE A 104 2.93 3.33 6.06
CA ILE A 104 2.53 2.77 7.36
C ILE A 104 2.39 3.85 8.45
N LEU A 105 2.49 5.14 8.07
CA LEU A 105 2.49 6.26 9.02
C LEU A 105 1.13 6.56 9.67
N PRO A 106 -0.04 6.41 9.00
CA PRO A 106 -1.33 6.74 9.60
C PRO A 106 -1.61 5.98 10.92
N PRO A 107 -2.50 6.49 11.78
CA PRO A 107 -3.00 5.75 12.93
C PRO A 107 -3.60 4.40 12.54
N VAL A 108 -3.54 3.42 13.45
CA VAL A 108 -4.00 2.04 13.19
C VAL A 108 -5.44 1.97 12.67
N ASP A 109 -6.35 2.73 13.27
CA ASP A 109 -7.76 2.68 12.88
C ASP A 109 -8.00 3.32 11.49
N GLN A 110 -7.23 4.36 11.14
CA GLN A 110 -7.28 4.93 9.79
C GLN A 110 -6.71 3.96 8.75
N MET A 111 -5.68 3.17 9.09
CA MET A 111 -5.17 2.15 8.17
C MET A 111 -6.18 1.03 7.95
N LYS A 112 -6.92 0.61 8.99
CA LYS A 112 -8.00 -0.37 8.85
C LYS A 112 -9.10 0.14 7.92
N ASP A 113 -9.57 1.38 8.14
CA ASP A 113 -10.56 2.02 7.27
C ASP A 113 -10.06 2.17 5.83
N MET A 114 -8.81 2.59 5.64
CA MET A 114 -8.19 2.69 4.31
C MET A 114 -8.15 1.34 3.60
N VAL A 115 -7.75 0.25 4.28
CA VAL A 115 -7.71 -1.07 3.63
C VAL A 115 -9.11 -1.60 3.32
N GLU A 116 -10.11 -1.27 4.13
CA GLU A 116 -11.49 -1.70 3.84
C GLU A 116 -12.08 -0.95 2.64
N LYS A 117 -11.85 0.36 2.55
CA LYS A 117 -12.18 1.15 1.35
C LYS A 117 -11.43 0.64 0.12
N PHE A 118 -10.14 0.34 0.27
CA PHE A 118 -9.32 -0.26 -0.78
C PHE A 118 -9.86 -1.63 -1.22
N ARG A 119 -10.23 -2.51 -0.28
CA ARG A 119 -10.82 -3.82 -0.56
C ARG A 119 -12.09 -3.66 -1.38
N THR A 120 -13.00 -2.83 -0.92
CA THR A 120 -14.28 -2.58 -1.60
C THR A 120 -14.06 -2.08 -3.03
N PHE A 121 -13.14 -1.11 -3.19
CA PHE A 121 -12.72 -0.63 -4.50
C PHE A 121 -12.12 -1.75 -5.35
N HIS A 122 -11.15 -2.50 -4.83
CA HIS A 122 -10.42 -3.53 -5.57
C HIS A 122 -11.37 -4.60 -6.09
N MET A 123 -12.28 -5.09 -5.25
CA MET A 123 -13.28 -6.09 -5.63
C MET A 123 -14.28 -5.54 -6.67
N SER A 124 -14.62 -4.25 -6.60
CA SER A 124 -15.42 -3.58 -7.63
C SER A 124 -14.67 -3.47 -8.96
N PHE A 125 -13.41 -3.04 -8.90
CA PHE A 125 -12.53 -2.92 -10.07
C PHE A 125 -12.32 -4.26 -10.76
N LEU A 126 -12.04 -5.33 -10.02
CA LEU A 126 -11.90 -6.67 -10.59
C LEU A 126 -13.19 -7.13 -11.28
N ARG A 127 -14.38 -6.83 -10.74
CA ARG A 127 -15.66 -7.19 -11.36
C ARG A 127 -15.93 -6.39 -12.63
N GLU A 128 -15.64 -5.10 -12.62
CA GLU A 128 -15.83 -4.19 -13.76
C GLU A 128 -14.93 -4.58 -14.94
N TRP A 129 -13.71 -5.02 -14.66
CA TRP A 129 -12.68 -5.26 -15.67
C TRP A 129 -12.38 -6.76 -15.94
N LYS A 130 -13.09 -7.69 -15.27
CA LYS A 130 -12.95 -9.13 -15.47
C LYS A 130 -13.21 -9.56 -16.92
#